data_AF-A0A1J5NWV1-F1
#
_entry.id   AF-A0A1J5NWV1-F1
#
_cell.length_a   1.000
_cell.length_b   1.000
_cell.length_c   1.000
_cell.angle_alpha   90.00
_cell.angle_beta   90.00
_cell.angle_gamma   90.00
#
_symmetry.space_group_name_H-M   'P 1'
#
loop_
_entity.id
_entity.type
_entity.pdbx_description
1 polymer ?
#
loop_
_entity_poly.entity_id
_entity_poly.type
_entity_poly.pdbx_seq_one_letter_code
_entity_poly.pdbx_strand_id
1 'polypeptide(L)'
;MLLHLSTWSEVETFLTRSKTVVVPIGSNEQHGPTGLLGTDWLCPEIIATEAQKTGDILVAPTFNIGMAQHHLGFPGTISLRPSTFIAAIGDWCDPRIEIDTPLNIHLTGCHHSCAQHYVSDIGLIAAKVPVGEADDTVEGYHLFAGGGFGPDAAIGQEVYHDLKAEDAPKTVEKLLKAYLAHRASPDETFLTFARRRDGETLRKLADAETST
;
A
#
# COMPACT_ATOMS: atom_id res chain seq x y z
N MET A 1 -10.69 -10.05 15.36
CA MET A 1 -12.07 -10.25 14.88
C MET A 1 -12.08 -10.48 13.37
N LEU A 2 -12.85 -11.43 12.84
CA LEU A 2 -12.98 -11.66 11.39
C LEU A 2 -14.29 -11.04 10.86
N LEU A 3 -14.20 -10.11 9.90
CA LEU A 3 -15.36 -9.34 9.43
C LEU A 3 -16.46 -10.23 8.84
N HIS A 4 -16.10 -11.22 8.01
CA HIS A 4 -17.04 -12.09 7.30
C HIS A 4 -17.77 -13.12 8.20
N LEU A 5 -17.33 -13.27 9.45
CA LEU A 5 -17.98 -14.12 10.47
C LEU A 5 -18.66 -13.29 11.58
N SER A 6 -18.80 -11.99 11.37
CA SER A 6 -19.36 -11.07 12.36
C SER A 6 -20.64 -10.43 11.85
N THR A 7 -21.55 -10.16 12.78
CA THR A 7 -22.72 -9.31 12.53
C THR A 7 -22.32 -7.83 12.54
N TRP A 8 -23.11 -6.99 11.89
CA TRP A 8 -22.84 -5.55 11.86
C TRP A 8 -22.84 -4.91 13.27
N SER A 9 -23.66 -5.42 14.20
CA SER A 9 -23.72 -4.91 15.58
C SER A 9 -22.48 -5.28 16.40
N GLU A 10 -21.90 -6.46 16.16
CA GLU A 10 -20.61 -6.83 16.75
C GLU A 10 -19.49 -5.94 16.20
N VAL A 11 -19.52 -5.61 14.91
CA VAL A 11 -18.55 -4.70 14.27
C VAL A 11 -18.67 -3.29 14.86
N GLU A 12 -19.89 -2.78 15.02
CA GLU A 12 -20.14 -1.49 15.67
C GLU A 12 -19.56 -1.46 17.09
N THR A 13 -19.77 -2.54 17.85
CA THR A 13 -19.20 -2.69 19.19
C THR A 13 -17.67 -2.71 19.15
N PHE A 14 -17.06 -3.46 18.23
CA PHE A 14 -15.60 -3.48 18.05
C PHE A 14 -15.06 -2.08 17.75
N LEU A 15 -15.73 -1.34 16.89
CA LEU A 15 -15.35 0.01 16.48
C LEU A 15 -15.41 1.03 17.63
N THR A 16 -16.10 0.75 18.74
CA THR A 16 -16.01 1.59 19.95
C THR A 16 -14.67 1.47 20.67
N ARG A 17 -13.94 0.38 20.44
CA ARG A 17 -12.68 0.04 21.11
C ARG A 17 -11.45 0.17 20.21
N SER A 18 -11.54 -0.30 18.96
CA SER A 18 -10.42 -0.28 18.00
C SER A 18 -10.87 0.21 16.63
N LYS A 19 -9.99 0.94 15.95
CA LYS A 19 -10.18 1.41 14.56
C LYS A 19 -9.29 0.68 13.57
N THR A 20 -8.56 -0.33 14.02
CA THR A 20 -7.57 -1.03 13.19
C THR A 20 -8.24 -2.11 12.36
N VAL A 21 -8.23 -1.93 11.04
CA VAL A 21 -8.68 -2.92 10.06
C VAL A 21 -7.49 -3.38 9.22
N VAL A 22 -7.34 -4.70 9.08
CA VAL A 22 -6.36 -5.33 8.20
C VAL A 22 -7.10 -5.93 7.03
N VAL A 23 -6.70 -5.57 5.81
CA VAL A 23 -7.20 -6.17 4.57
C VAL A 23 -6.10 -7.08 4.03
N PRO A 24 -6.24 -8.41 4.08
CA PRO A 24 -5.31 -9.31 3.41
C PRO A 24 -5.46 -9.15 1.89
N ILE A 25 -4.36 -8.89 1.19
CA ILE A 25 -4.34 -8.74 -0.27
C ILE A 25 -3.29 -9.69 -0.82
N GLY A 26 -3.65 -10.42 -1.88
CA GLY A 26 -2.75 -11.35 -2.55
C GLY A 26 -3.05 -11.50 -4.04
N SER A 27 -2.66 -12.65 -4.59
CA SER A 27 -2.80 -12.99 -6.00
C SER A 27 -3.06 -14.48 -6.19
N ASN A 28 -3.67 -14.83 -7.33
CA ASN A 28 -3.92 -16.22 -7.71
C ASN A 28 -3.09 -16.55 -8.95
N GLU A 29 -1.86 -16.98 -8.74
CA GLU A 29 -0.81 -17.08 -9.77
C GLU A 29 0.12 -18.27 -9.56
N GLN A 30 0.76 -18.70 -10.65
CA GLN A 30 1.69 -19.83 -10.63
C GLN A 30 2.82 -19.62 -9.62
N HIS A 31 3.22 -20.70 -8.94
CA HIS A 31 4.34 -20.73 -8.00
C HIS A 31 5.28 -21.91 -8.29
N GLY A 32 5.51 -22.18 -9.57
CA GLY A 32 6.29 -23.33 -10.03
C GLY A 32 5.61 -24.69 -9.77
N PRO A 33 6.33 -25.81 -9.96
CA PRO A 33 5.73 -27.15 -9.94
C PRO A 33 5.18 -27.63 -8.59
N THR A 34 5.62 -27.02 -7.49
CA THR A 34 5.27 -27.46 -6.12
C THR A 34 4.51 -26.41 -5.32
N GLY A 35 4.45 -25.16 -5.80
CA GLY A 35 3.75 -24.08 -5.13
C GLY A 35 2.26 -24.08 -5.45
N LEU A 36 1.44 -23.68 -4.47
CA LEU A 36 0.00 -23.54 -4.65
C LEU A 36 -0.30 -22.25 -5.42
N LEU A 37 -1.33 -22.27 -6.27
CA LEU A 37 -1.76 -21.08 -7.01
C LEU A 37 -2.22 -19.93 -6.10
N GLY A 38 -2.70 -20.26 -4.90
CA GLY A 38 -3.22 -19.29 -3.95
C GLY A 38 -2.21 -18.82 -2.90
N THR A 39 -0.92 -19.16 -3.04
CA THR A 39 0.11 -18.86 -2.02
C THR A 39 0.05 -17.39 -1.57
N ASP A 40 -0.11 -16.45 -2.51
CA ASP A 40 -0.05 -15.03 -2.20
C ASP A 40 -1.24 -14.49 -1.42
N TRP A 41 -2.42 -15.12 -1.51
CA TRP A 41 -3.57 -14.72 -0.71
C TRP A 41 -3.76 -15.60 0.54
N LEU A 42 -3.33 -16.87 0.50
CA LEU A 42 -3.35 -17.79 1.65
C LEU A 42 -2.39 -17.34 2.75
N CYS A 43 -1.16 -16.96 2.40
CA CYS A 43 -0.16 -16.53 3.38
C CYS A 43 -0.64 -15.32 4.22
N PRO A 44 -1.03 -14.17 3.63
CA PRO A 44 -1.51 -13.04 4.41
C PRO A 44 -2.84 -13.32 5.12
N GLU A 45 -3.73 -14.15 4.55
CA GLU A 45 -4.98 -14.56 5.22
C GLU A 45 -4.70 -15.34 6.51
N ILE A 46 -3.81 -16.34 6.46
CA ILE A 46 -3.41 -17.14 7.62
C ILE A 46 -2.74 -16.25 8.66
N ILE A 47 -1.79 -15.41 8.24
CA ILE A 47 -1.07 -14.50 9.14
C ILE A 47 -2.05 -13.54 9.83
N ALA A 48 -2.96 -12.90 9.08
CA ALA A 48 -3.93 -11.96 9.64
C ALA A 48 -4.92 -12.67 10.59
N THR A 49 -5.35 -13.89 10.23
CA THR A 49 -6.26 -14.71 11.05
C THR A 49 -5.62 -15.16 12.36
N GLU A 50 -4.32 -15.46 12.37
CA GLU A 50 -3.60 -15.75 13.61
C GLU A 50 -3.36 -14.47 14.41
N ALA A 51 -2.92 -13.38 13.77
CA ALA A 51 -2.63 -12.11 14.43
C ALA A 51 -3.85 -11.54 15.17
N GLN A 52 -5.06 -11.71 14.62
CA GLN A 52 -6.27 -11.19 15.27
C GLN A 52 -6.68 -11.93 16.54
N LYS A 53 -6.12 -13.12 16.82
CA LYS A 53 -6.43 -13.87 18.05
C LYS A 53 -5.87 -13.17 19.29
N THR A 54 -4.78 -12.43 19.14
CA THR A 54 -4.10 -11.72 20.22
C THR A 54 -4.13 -10.21 20.03
N GLY A 55 -4.24 -9.73 18.78
CA GLY A 55 -4.34 -8.32 18.45
C GLY A 55 -5.78 -7.80 18.44
N ASP A 56 -5.98 -6.56 18.88
CA ASP A 56 -7.28 -5.88 18.78
C ASP A 56 -7.49 -5.29 17.38
N ILE A 57 -7.54 -6.19 16.39
CA ILE A 57 -7.66 -5.88 14.96
C ILE A 57 -8.87 -6.58 14.35
N LEU A 58 -9.50 -5.93 13.37
CA LEU A 58 -10.54 -6.51 12.53
C LEU A 58 -9.93 -6.90 11.19
N VAL A 59 -10.11 -8.14 10.76
CA VAL A 59 -9.61 -8.64 9.48
C VAL A 59 -10.75 -8.64 8.48
N ALA A 60 -10.63 -7.83 7.43
CA ALA A 60 -11.57 -7.80 6.31
C ALA A 60 -11.44 -9.09 5.47
N PRO A 61 -12.39 -9.36 4.56
CA PRO A 61 -12.25 -10.46 3.61
C PRO A 61 -10.93 -10.36 2.83
N THR A 62 -10.34 -11.49 2.47
CA THR A 62 -9.12 -11.50 1.66
C THR A 62 -9.43 -11.08 0.22
N PHE A 63 -8.67 -10.11 -0.30
CA PHE A 63 -8.67 -9.76 -1.71
C PHE A 63 -7.75 -10.72 -2.46
N ASN A 64 -8.32 -11.79 -3.01
CA ASN A 64 -7.59 -12.97 -3.46
C ASN A 64 -7.14 -12.96 -4.94
N ILE A 65 -7.63 -12.02 -5.76
CA ILE A 65 -7.26 -11.92 -7.18
C ILE A 65 -6.52 -10.61 -7.45
N GLY A 66 -5.20 -10.68 -7.55
CA GLY A 66 -4.32 -9.53 -7.78
C GLY A 66 -4.08 -9.19 -9.25
N MET A 67 -2.99 -8.47 -9.48
CA MET A 67 -2.46 -8.15 -10.82
C MET A 67 -1.24 -9.05 -11.11
N ALA A 68 -1.48 -10.10 -11.90
CA ALA A 68 -0.56 -11.20 -12.19
C ALA A 68 -0.39 -11.43 -13.70
N GLN A 69 -0.46 -10.37 -14.51
CA GLN A 69 -0.54 -10.51 -15.97
C GLN A 69 0.65 -11.25 -16.59
N HIS A 70 1.82 -11.15 -15.95
CA HIS A 70 3.05 -11.84 -16.34
C HIS A 70 3.00 -13.36 -16.11
N HIS A 71 2.02 -13.86 -15.33
CA HIS A 71 1.79 -15.28 -15.07
C HIS A 71 0.65 -15.89 -15.90
N LEU A 72 0.02 -15.13 -16.80
CA LEU A 72 -1.10 -15.62 -17.64
C LEU A 72 -0.71 -16.72 -18.64
N GLY A 73 0.59 -16.91 -18.90
CA GLY A 73 1.08 -18.04 -19.69
C GLY A 73 0.93 -19.40 -19.00
N PHE A 74 0.58 -19.42 -17.71
CA PHE A 74 0.46 -20.63 -16.90
C PHE A 74 -1.00 -20.90 -16.55
N PRO A 75 -1.53 -22.10 -16.83
CA PRO A 75 -2.91 -22.47 -16.51
C PRO A 75 -3.20 -22.34 -15.01
N GLY A 76 -4.35 -21.77 -14.68
CA GLY A 76 -4.80 -21.55 -13.30
C GLY A 76 -4.52 -20.16 -12.75
N THR A 77 -3.67 -19.35 -13.40
CA THR A 77 -3.52 -17.93 -13.05
C THR A 77 -4.79 -17.15 -13.39
N ILE A 78 -5.25 -16.32 -12.45
CA ILE A 78 -6.34 -15.36 -12.65
C ILE A 78 -5.79 -13.98 -12.29
N SER A 79 -5.91 -13.01 -13.20
CA SER A 79 -5.36 -11.67 -13.02
C SER A 79 -6.40 -10.61 -13.33
N LEU A 80 -6.49 -9.59 -12.48
CA LEU A 80 -7.11 -8.32 -12.84
C LEU A 80 -6.19 -7.52 -13.77
N ARG A 81 -6.78 -6.57 -14.51
CA ARG A 81 -6.01 -5.48 -15.14
C ARG A 81 -5.51 -4.53 -14.05
N PRO A 82 -4.37 -3.86 -14.22
CA PRO A 82 -3.87 -2.88 -13.26
C PRO A 82 -4.93 -1.84 -12.86
N SER A 83 -5.64 -1.25 -13.83
CA SER A 83 -6.69 -0.25 -13.56
C SER A 83 -7.88 -0.81 -12.78
N THR A 84 -8.23 -2.08 -13.00
CA THR A 84 -9.33 -2.74 -12.26
C THR A 84 -8.91 -3.07 -10.83
N PHE A 85 -7.67 -3.51 -10.63
CA PHE A 85 -7.13 -3.74 -9.29
C PHE A 85 -7.08 -2.45 -8.47
N ILE A 86 -6.54 -1.36 -9.04
CA ILE A 86 -6.48 -0.04 -8.39
C ILE A 86 -7.87 0.45 -8.00
N ALA A 87 -8.83 0.41 -8.92
CA ALA A 87 -10.21 0.84 -8.63
C ALA A 87 -10.84 0.00 -7.51
N ALA A 88 -10.68 -1.32 -7.56
CA ALA A 88 -11.24 -2.21 -6.55
C ALA A 88 -10.61 -1.99 -5.17
N ILE A 89 -9.30 -1.78 -5.07
CA ILE A 89 -8.65 -1.45 -3.79
C ILE A 89 -9.08 -0.06 -3.30
N GLY A 90 -9.24 0.90 -4.23
CA GLY A 90 -9.80 2.22 -3.92
C GLY A 90 -11.17 2.12 -3.23
N ASP A 91 -12.08 1.30 -3.78
CA ASP A 91 -13.42 1.08 -3.20
C ASP A 91 -13.37 0.41 -1.81
N TRP A 92 -12.29 -0.30 -1.46
CA TRP A 92 -12.10 -0.92 -0.15
C TRP A 92 -11.57 0.05 0.91
N CYS A 93 -10.92 1.14 0.51
CA CYS A 93 -10.36 2.14 1.41
C CYS A 93 -11.36 3.28 1.66
N ASP A 94 -11.55 3.64 2.93
CA ASP A 94 -12.37 4.80 3.33
C ASP A 94 -11.83 6.10 2.67
N PRO A 95 -12.69 6.93 2.04
CA PRO A 95 -12.31 8.14 1.30
C PRO A 95 -11.98 9.31 2.24
N ARG A 96 -11.11 9.10 3.23
CA ARG A 96 -10.49 10.20 4.00
C ARG A 96 -9.77 11.19 3.08
N ILE A 97 -9.40 10.75 1.88
CA ILE A 97 -8.96 11.57 0.76
C ILE A 97 -9.68 11.08 -0.51
N GLU A 98 -10.45 11.95 -1.18
CA GLU A 98 -10.98 11.67 -2.51
C GLU A 98 -9.86 11.80 -3.54
N ILE A 99 -9.46 10.66 -4.12
CA ILE A 99 -8.53 10.58 -5.24
C ILE A 99 -9.32 10.19 -6.48
N ASP A 100 -9.48 11.12 -7.41
CA ASP A 100 -10.28 11.04 -8.65
C ASP A 100 -9.47 10.55 -9.88
N THR A 101 -8.22 10.15 -9.66
CA THR A 101 -7.27 9.68 -10.68
C THR A 101 -6.62 8.37 -10.21
N PRO A 102 -6.20 7.46 -11.11
CA PRO A 102 -5.55 6.22 -10.69
C PRO A 102 -4.28 6.49 -9.87
N LEU A 103 -4.17 5.84 -8.71
CA LEU A 103 -3.02 5.90 -7.80
C LEU A 103 -2.72 4.48 -7.29
N ASN A 104 -1.46 4.05 -7.34
CA ASN A 104 -1.01 2.80 -6.74
C ASN A 104 0.02 3.04 -5.62
N ILE A 105 -0.17 2.35 -4.50
CA ILE A 105 0.76 2.39 -3.36
C ILE A 105 1.26 0.97 -3.13
N HIS A 106 2.57 0.76 -3.22
CA HIS A 106 3.18 -0.55 -3.04
C HIS A 106 4.02 -0.56 -1.76
N LEU A 107 3.91 -1.62 -0.96
CA LEU A 107 4.68 -1.79 0.26
C LEU A 107 5.38 -3.15 0.23
N THR A 108 6.70 -3.18 0.46
CA THR A 108 7.49 -4.41 0.57
C THR A 108 8.22 -4.48 1.89
N GLY A 109 8.26 -5.68 2.49
CA GLY A 109 9.02 -5.94 3.71
C GLY A 109 10.49 -6.27 3.48
N CYS A 110 10.93 -6.48 2.23
CA CYS A 110 12.30 -6.89 1.93
C CYS A 110 12.82 -6.29 0.62
N HIS A 111 14.16 -6.29 0.47
CA HIS A 111 14.86 -5.75 -0.70
C HIS A 111 14.60 -6.49 -2.01
N HIS A 112 13.97 -7.68 -1.95
CA HIS A 112 13.60 -8.42 -3.16
C HIS A 112 12.48 -7.74 -3.94
N SER A 113 11.80 -6.75 -3.33
CA SER A 113 10.83 -5.90 -4.01
C SER A 113 9.72 -6.69 -4.71
N CYS A 114 9.20 -7.73 -4.06
CA CYS A 114 8.09 -8.53 -4.61
C CYS A 114 6.87 -7.66 -4.92
N ALA A 115 6.60 -6.65 -4.07
CA ALA A 115 5.57 -5.65 -4.32
C ALA A 115 5.99 -4.54 -5.31
N GLN A 116 7.19 -4.57 -5.89
CA GLN A 116 7.62 -3.63 -6.94
C GLN A 116 7.54 -2.15 -6.51
N HIS A 117 7.96 -1.83 -5.28
CA HIS A 117 7.88 -0.48 -4.69
C HIS A 117 8.65 0.61 -5.46
N TYR A 118 9.67 0.25 -6.24
CA TYR A 118 10.40 1.22 -7.07
C TYR A 118 9.64 1.67 -8.32
N VAL A 119 8.59 0.95 -8.73
CA VAL A 119 7.83 1.23 -9.97
C VAL A 119 6.36 1.56 -9.71
N SER A 120 6.05 2.03 -8.49
CA SER A 120 4.75 2.54 -8.09
C SER A 120 4.72 4.06 -7.98
N ASP A 121 3.50 4.63 -7.97
CA ASP A 121 3.29 6.06 -7.72
C ASP A 121 3.83 6.44 -6.34
N ILE A 122 3.51 5.64 -5.32
CA ILE A 122 4.12 5.69 -3.98
C ILE A 122 4.63 4.30 -3.61
N GLY A 123 5.88 4.20 -3.20
CA GLY A 123 6.53 2.95 -2.80
C GLY A 123 7.06 3.03 -1.38
N LEU A 124 6.87 1.97 -0.59
CA LEU A 124 7.47 1.83 0.74
C LEU A 124 8.27 0.54 0.82
N ILE A 125 9.49 0.63 1.33
CA ILE A 125 10.32 -0.53 1.70
C ILE A 125 10.64 -0.46 3.18
N ALA A 126 10.42 -1.57 3.89
CA ALA A 126 10.73 -1.67 5.31
C ALA A 126 12.23 -1.40 5.56
N ALA A 127 12.51 -0.61 6.59
CA ALA A 127 13.84 -0.20 7.01
C ALA A 127 13.95 -0.17 8.53
N LYS A 128 15.17 -0.26 9.04
CA LYS A 128 15.50 0.01 10.45
C LYS A 128 15.84 1.49 10.58
N VAL A 129 15.00 2.22 11.28
CA VAL A 129 15.10 3.68 11.46
C VAL A 129 15.90 3.99 12.73
N PRO A 130 17.07 4.66 12.64
CA PRO A 130 17.85 5.03 13.82
C PRO A 130 17.08 6.00 14.73
N VAL A 131 17.14 5.77 16.05
CA VAL A 131 16.58 6.66 17.06
C VAL A 131 17.56 6.88 18.21
N GLY A 132 17.69 8.12 18.71
CA GLY A 132 18.54 8.42 19.86
C GLY A 132 20.05 8.34 19.57
N GLU A 133 20.84 7.89 20.55
CA GLU A 133 22.28 7.61 20.39
C GLU A 133 22.58 6.11 20.45
N ALA A 134 23.53 5.67 19.61
CA ALA A 134 24.14 4.34 19.52
C ALA A 134 23.19 3.13 19.32
N ASP A 135 23.10 2.68 18.05
CA ASP A 135 22.54 1.40 17.55
C ASP A 135 21.05 1.10 17.85
N ASP A 136 20.35 1.99 18.55
CA ASP A 136 18.91 1.89 18.74
C ASP A 136 18.17 2.19 17.43
N THR A 137 17.30 1.25 17.02
CA THR A 137 16.48 1.37 15.82
C THR A 137 15.02 1.00 16.09
N VAL A 138 14.11 1.63 15.36
CA VAL A 138 12.68 1.27 15.31
C VAL A 138 12.31 0.78 13.91
N GLU A 139 11.17 0.10 13.80
CA GLU A 139 10.59 -0.26 12.49
C GLU A 139 10.17 1.01 11.75
N GLY A 140 10.47 1.06 10.46
CA GLY A 140 10.04 2.15 9.58
C GLY A 140 10.24 1.82 8.12
N TYR A 141 10.32 2.86 7.29
CA TYR A 141 10.29 2.74 5.85
C TYR A 141 11.19 3.76 5.17
N HIS A 142 11.67 3.42 3.97
CA HIS A 142 12.04 4.42 2.98
C HIS A 142 10.87 4.58 2.00
N LEU A 143 10.49 5.83 1.75
CA LEU A 143 9.35 6.17 0.89
C LEU A 143 9.85 6.73 -0.44
N PHE A 144 9.38 6.14 -1.53
CA PHE A 144 9.67 6.51 -2.91
C PHE A 144 8.41 7.05 -3.59
N ALA A 145 8.59 7.92 -4.58
CA ALA A 145 7.49 8.44 -5.39
C ALA A 145 7.85 8.57 -6.87
N GLY A 146 6.85 8.48 -7.75
CA GLY A 146 7.00 8.73 -9.19
C GLY A 146 7.56 7.57 -10.01
N GLY A 147 7.59 6.36 -9.45
CA GLY A 147 7.90 5.13 -10.16
C GLY A 147 6.78 4.75 -11.13
N GLY A 148 7.11 4.06 -12.21
CA GLY A 148 6.12 3.63 -13.18
C GLY A 148 6.59 2.45 -14.03
N PHE A 149 5.66 1.89 -14.79
CA PHE A 149 5.88 0.72 -15.64
C PHE A 149 5.32 0.94 -17.05
N GLY A 150 5.69 0.06 -17.99
CA GLY A 150 5.18 0.12 -19.36
C GLY A 150 5.64 1.40 -20.10
N PRO A 151 4.74 2.13 -20.78
CA PRO A 151 5.07 3.38 -21.47
C PRO A 151 5.66 4.46 -20.55
N ASP A 152 5.31 4.39 -19.26
CA ASP A 152 5.76 5.31 -18.23
C ASP A 152 6.89 4.71 -17.37
N ALA A 153 7.69 3.79 -17.90
CA ALA A 153 8.74 3.11 -17.12
C ALA A 153 9.78 4.08 -16.53
N ALA A 154 9.83 4.17 -15.20
CA ALA A 154 10.89 4.87 -14.47
C ALA A 154 10.99 4.36 -13.04
N ILE A 155 12.16 4.55 -12.42
CA ILE A 155 12.38 4.26 -11.01
C ILE A 155 11.94 5.46 -10.17
N GLY A 156 11.16 5.20 -9.12
CA GLY A 156 10.73 6.19 -8.16
C GLY A 156 11.90 6.80 -7.40
N GLN A 157 11.79 8.08 -7.09
CA GLN A 157 12.78 8.82 -6.32
C GLN A 157 12.48 8.76 -4.83
N GLU A 158 13.51 8.70 -4.00
CA GLU A 158 13.34 8.74 -2.55
C GLU A 158 12.82 10.12 -2.11
N VAL A 159 11.73 10.13 -1.34
CA VAL A 159 11.11 11.33 -0.78
C VAL A 159 11.41 11.42 0.72
N TYR A 160 11.26 10.30 1.43
CA TYR A 160 11.57 10.17 2.85
C TYR A 160 12.53 9.02 3.09
N HIS A 161 13.67 9.34 3.70
CA HIS A 161 14.57 8.37 4.31
C HIS A 161 14.18 8.20 5.79
N ASP A 162 14.39 7.00 6.34
CA ASP A 162 14.17 6.72 7.76
C ASP A 162 12.81 7.17 8.35
N LEU A 163 11.72 6.91 7.62
CA LEU A 163 10.37 7.25 8.06
C LEU A 163 9.88 6.23 9.09
N LYS A 164 9.69 6.65 10.34
CA LYS A 164 9.17 5.78 11.40
C LYS A 164 7.81 5.19 11.01
N ALA A 165 7.55 3.93 11.39
CA ALA A 165 6.32 3.25 11.02
C ALA A 165 5.06 3.96 11.53
N GLU A 166 5.12 4.58 12.71
CA GLU A 166 4.01 5.35 13.30
C GLU A 166 3.68 6.64 12.53
N ASP A 167 4.65 7.21 11.82
CA ASP A 167 4.52 8.43 11.04
C ASP A 167 4.16 8.16 9.57
N ALA A 168 4.34 6.93 9.10
CA ALA A 168 4.15 6.58 7.69
C ALA A 168 2.72 6.85 7.17
N PRO A 169 1.63 6.48 7.86
CA PRO A 169 0.28 6.78 7.39
C PRO A 169 0.02 8.28 7.23
N LYS A 170 0.44 9.08 8.21
CA LYS A 170 0.28 10.55 8.19
C LYS A 170 1.12 11.20 7.09
N THR A 171 2.30 10.65 6.82
CA THR A 171 3.20 11.15 5.78
C THR A 171 2.64 10.88 4.39
N VAL A 172 2.08 9.68 4.16
CA VAL A 172 1.38 9.36 2.91
C VAL A 172 0.16 10.27 2.74
N GLU A 173 -0.65 10.46 3.78
CA GLU A 173 -1.81 11.36 3.76
C GLU A 173 -1.41 12.79 3.35
N LYS A 174 -0.36 13.34 3.98
CA LYS A 174 0.20 14.65 3.66
C LYS A 174 0.68 14.75 2.21
N LEU A 175 1.36 13.72 1.72
CA LEU A 175 1.83 13.66 0.33
C LEU A 175 0.67 13.66 -0.67
N LEU A 176 -0.43 12.97 -0.36
CA LEU A 176 -1.64 12.96 -1.17
C LEU A 176 -2.40 14.29 -1.12
N LYS A 177 -2.48 14.93 0.06
CA LYS A 177 -3.03 16.28 0.20
C LYS A 177 -2.24 17.30 -0.63
N ALA A 178 -0.91 17.25 -0.54
CA ALA A 178 -0.02 18.10 -1.33
C ALA A 178 -0.22 17.89 -2.84
N TYR A 179 -0.38 16.64 -3.27
CA TYR A 179 -0.73 16.33 -4.65
C TYR A 179 -2.04 17.00 -5.09
N LEU A 180 -3.13 16.78 -4.35
CA LEU A 180 -4.44 17.35 -4.68
C LEU A 180 -4.46 18.89 -4.66
N ALA A 181 -3.70 19.51 -3.75
CA ALA A 181 -3.62 20.97 -3.61
C ALA A 181 -2.79 21.61 -4.73
N HIS A 182 -1.78 20.91 -5.25
CA HIS A 182 -0.80 21.48 -6.19
C HIS A 182 -0.80 20.86 -7.59
N ARG A 183 -1.80 20.01 -7.88
CA ARG A 183 -2.04 19.51 -9.24
C ARG A 183 -2.48 20.64 -10.17
N ALA A 184 -1.98 20.62 -11.40
CA ALA A 184 -2.22 21.62 -12.43
C ALA A 184 -3.64 21.55 -12.99
N SER A 185 -4.27 20.38 -12.94
CA SER A 185 -5.64 20.14 -13.34
C SER A 185 -6.23 18.94 -12.58
N PRO A 186 -7.57 18.79 -12.54
CA PRO A 186 -8.21 17.59 -12.00
C PRO A 186 -7.74 16.28 -12.66
N ASP A 187 -7.40 16.34 -13.95
CA ASP A 187 -6.94 15.16 -14.71
C ASP A 187 -5.44 14.86 -14.56
N GLU A 188 -4.66 15.71 -13.87
CA GLU A 188 -3.23 15.42 -13.65
C GLU A 188 -3.10 14.28 -12.66
N THR A 189 -2.48 13.16 -13.06
CA THR A 189 -2.22 12.00 -12.18
C THR A 189 -1.12 12.29 -11.15
N PHE A 190 -1.11 11.53 -10.05
CA PHE A 190 -0.02 11.60 -9.07
C PHE A 190 1.36 11.38 -9.72
N LEU A 191 1.46 10.42 -10.65
CA LEU A 191 2.69 10.13 -11.38
C LEU A 191 3.24 11.37 -12.10
N THR A 192 2.37 12.08 -12.83
CA THR A 192 2.74 13.29 -13.57
C THR A 192 3.16 14.40 -12.62
N PHE A 193 2.39 14.58 -11.54
CA PHE A 193 2.66 15.54 -10.48
C PHE A 193 4.02 15.28 -9.79
N ALA A 194 4.32 14.02 -9.48
CA ALA A 194 5.54 13.60 -8.80
C ALA A 194 6.77 13.74 -9.70
N ARG A 195 6.66 13.42 -10.99
CA ARG A 195 7.79 13.46 -11.94
C ARG A 195 8.25 14.85 -12.33
N ARG A 196 7.38 15.85 -12.25
CA ARG A 196 7.78 17.25 -12.53
C ARG A 196 8.49 17.94 -11.36
N ARG A 197 8.78 17.21 -10.28
CA ARG A 197 9.42 17.70 -9.04
C ARG A 197 10.48 16.71 -8.57
N ASP A 198 11.49 17.22 -7.87
CA ASP A 198 12.41 16.35 -7.15
C ASP A 198 11.80 15.88 -5.80
N GLY A 199 12.39 14.84 -5.21
CA GLY A 199 11.92 14.23 -3.97
C GLY A 199 11.97 15.21 -2.79
N GLU A 200 12.92 16.13 -2.78
CA GLU A 200 13.00 17.18 -1.77
C GLU A 200 11.82 18.16 -1.86
N THR A 201 11.43 18.56 -3.07
CA THR A 201 10.28 19.42 -3.31
C THR A 201 8.98 18.71 -2.91
N LEU A 202 8.83 17.42 -3.26
CA LEU A 202 7.67 16.63 -2.83
C LEU A 202 7.57 16.54 -1.31
N ARG A 203 8.69 16.29 -0.63
CA ARG A 203 8.76 16.29 0.84
C ARG A 203 8.35 17.64 1.42
N LYS A 204 8.88 18.75 0.92
CA LYS A 204 8.53 20.11 1.40
C LYS A 204 7.05 20.42 1.27
N LEU A 205 6.43 20.03 0.15
CA LEU A 205 5.00 20.23 -0.06
C LEU A 205 4.18 19.38 0.92
N ALA A 206 4.54 18.10 1.08
CA ALA A 206 3.88 17.22 2.03
C ALA A 206 4.04 17.70 3.49
N ASP A 207 5.23 18.13 3.90
CA ASP A 207 5.49 18.60 5.26
C ASP A 207 4.72 19.89 5.61
N ALA A 208 4.32 20.68 4.60
CA ALA A 208 3.47 21.86 4.76
C ALA A 208 1.98 21.52 5.00
N GLU A 209 1.56 20.30 4.67
CA GLU A 209 0.18 19.85 4.86
C GLU A 209 -0.07 19.38 6.30
N THR A 210 -1.30 19.61 6.78
CA THR A 210 -1.75 19.12 8.08
C THR A 210 -2.41 17.75 7.92
N SER A 211 -1.93 16.76 8.69
CA SER A 211 -2.62 15.48 8.85
C SER A 211 -3.75 15.63 9.86
N THR A 212 -4.91 15.04 9.59
CA THR A 212 -6.10 15.09 10.45
C THR A 212 -6.27 13.84 11.28
#